data_AF-A0A8C3R6L8-F1
#
_entry.id   AF-A0A8C3R6L8-F1
#
_cell.length_a   1.000
_cell.length_b   1.000
_cell.length_c   1.000
_cell.angle_alpha   90.00
_cell.angle_beta   90.00
_cell.angle_gamma   90.00
#
_symmetry.space_group_name_H-M   'P 1'
#
loop_
_entity.id
_entity.type
_entity.pdbx_description
1 polymer ?
#
loop_
_entity_poly.entity_id
_entity_poly.type
_entity_poly.pdbx_seq_one_letter_code
_entity_poly.pdbx_strand_id
1 'polypeptide(L)'
;MAAPHPQRRHWRALACDVRAAPWGDVVMDAADEWLVQSLRLYRDLHTFELQAPTRLIEWACGNRVCVAGYGQSDGNEILQLIPPPTLLTKETQGLCPERDFKVECGGFSDRPVYSLKYVPDTSLLVTSGPPNSSLQVWQVSAEDSDVIKSVSTLATENCTGQSWAKIATISARAPWVLHGCRLDGVQITEVESRKSVYTAGIQGKPNVLLSKGGVWVKQC
;
A
#
# COMPACT_ATOMS: atom_id res chain seq x y z
N MET A 1 36.53 14.24 -12.32
CA MET A 1 35.99 12.86 -12.24
C MET A 1 34.50 13.00 -11.96
N ALA A 2 33.64 12.89 -12.98
CA ALA A 2 32.21 13.20 -12.85
C ALA A 2 31.41 11.92 -12.52
N ALA A 3 30.48 12.02 -11.56
CA ALA A 3 29.57 10.93 -11.24
C ALA A 3 28.46 10.81 -12.31
N PRO A 4 28.01 9.60 -12.68
CA PRO A 4 26.95 9.43 -13.66
C PRO A 4 25.58 9.78 -13.07
N HIS A 5 24.72 10.42 -13.86
CA HIS A 5 23.32 10.64 -13.49
C HIS A 5 22.54 9.31 -13.38
N PRO A 6 21.66 9.15 -12.38
CA PRO A 6 20.78 8.00 -12.30
C PRO A 6 19.69 8.08 -13.38
N GLN A 7 19.61 7.07 -14.25
CA GLN A 7 18.54 6.97 -15.23
C GLN A 7 17.18 6.79 -14.54
N ARG A 8 16.20 7.64 -14.91
CA ARG A 8 14.80 7.48 -14.52
C ARG A 8 14.26 6.15 -15.06
N ARG A 9 13.95 5.21 -14.17
CA ARG A 9 13.19 4.00 -14.52
C ARG A 9 11.70 4.33 -14.43
N HIS A 10 11.05 4.46 -15.59
CA HIS A 10 9.59 4.55 -15.66
C HIS A 10 8.97 3.24 -15.17
N TRP A 11 7.95 3.34 -14.32
CA TRP A 11 7.10 2.22 -13.92
C TRP A 11 5.68 2.54 -14.37
N ARG A 12 5.09 1.65 -15.18
CA ARG A 12 3.71 1.77 -15.67
C ARG A 12 2.80 0.87 -14.86
N ALA A 13 1.77 1.43 -14.23
CA ALA A 13 0.63 0.64 -13.76
C ALA A 13 -0.18 0.13 -14.98
N LEU A 14 -0.84 -1.03 -14.86
CA LEU A 14 -1.74 -1.59 -15.87
C LEU A 14 -2.92 -2.33 -15.21
N ALA A 15 -4.11 -2.09 -15.73
CA ALA A 15 -5.33 -2.94 -15.72
C ALA A 15 -6.03 -2.60 -17.06
N CYS A 16 -6.52 -3.53 -17.94
CA CYS A 16 -6.48 -3.48 -19.45
C CYS A 16 -7.76 -3.72 -20.38
N ASP A 17 -8.12 -2.78 -21.32
CA ASP A 17 -8.90 -2.65 -22.63
C ASP A 17 -8.34 -3.35 -23.86
N VAL A 18 -9.21 -3.82 -24.75
CA VAL A 18 -8.84 -4.30 -26.06
C VAL A 18 -9.87 -3.93 -27.15
N ARG A 19 -9.39 -3.19 -28.16
CA ARG A 19 -9.46 -3.69 -29.53
C ARG A 19 -8.08 -3.62 -30.18
N ALA A 20 -7.59 -4.78 -30.62
CA ALA A 20 -6.23 -4.97 -31.10
C ALA A 20 -6.11 -4.89 -32.63
N ALA A 21 -4.92 -4.53 -33.10
CA ALA A 21 -4.48 -4.68 -34.49
C ALA A 21 -3.08 -5.34 -34.51
N PRO A 22 -2.74 -6.14 -35.53
CA PRO A 22 -1.59 -7.05 -35.48
C PRO A 22 -0.26 -6.38 -35.85
N TRP A 23 0.80 -6.77 -35.14
CA TRP A 23 2.20 -6.51 -35.50
C TRP A 23 2.94 -7.86 -35.57
N GLY A 24 3.88 -7.97 -36.50
CA GLY A 24 4.48 -9.24 -36.93
C GLY A 24 5.44 -9.92 -35.95
N ASP A 25 5.89 -11.11 -36.34
CA ASP A 25 6.53 -12.11 -35.48
C ASP A 25 7.82 -11.63 -34.78
N VAL A 26 7.67 -11.24 -33.51
CA VAL A 26 8.77 -11.20 -32.54
C VAL A 26 8.76 -12.53 -31.79
N VAL A 27 9.87 -13.26 -31.81
CA VAL A 27 10.04 -14.49 -31.01
C VAL A 27 10.16 -14.09 -29.54
N MET A 28 9.03 -14.16 -28.85
CA MET A 28 8.86 -13.79 -27.45
C MET A 28 9.13 -15.01 -26.56
N ASP A 29 9.77 -14.82 -25.40
CA ASP A 29 10.05 -15.96 -24.51
C ASP A 29 8.81 -16.43 -23.72
N ALA A 30 8.90 -17.57 -23.05
CA ALA A 30 7.76 -18.15 -22.34
C ALA A 30 7.25 -17.30 -21.15
N ALA A 31 8.09 -16.45 -20.55
CA ALA A 31 7.70 -15.55 -19.48
C ALA A 31 7.00 -14.30 -20.03
N ASP A 32 7.52 -13.74 -21.13
CA ASP A 32 6.89 -12.65 -21.86
C ASP A 32 5.56 -13.08 -22.50
N GLU A 33 5.48 -14.30 -23.06
CA GLU A 33 4.23 -14.86 -23.56
C GLU A 33 3.21 -14.99 -22.43
N TRP A 34 3.57 -15.58 -21.29
CA TRP A 34 2.68 -15.67 -20.13
C TRP A 34 2.20 -14.28 -19.68
N LEU A 35 3.08 -13.28 -19.63
CA LEU A 35 2.73 -11.91 -19.26
C LEU A 35 1.71 -11.33 -20.23
N VAL A 36 1.96 -11.41 -21.54
CA VAL A 36 1.04 -10.89 -22.58
C VAL A 36 -0.30 -11.63 -22.56
N GLN A 37 -0.31 -12.95 -22.34
CA GLN A 37 -1.56 -13.71 -22.18
C GLN A 37 -2.33 -13.30 -20.92
N SER A 38 -1.63 -13.01 -19.80
CA SER A 38 -2.28 -12.52 -18.57
C SER A 38 -2.90 -11.13 -18.75
N LEU A 39 -2.26 -10.24 -19.52
CA LEU A 39 -2.76 -8.89 -19.81
C LEU A 39 -4.00 -8.91 -20.73
N ARG A 40 -4.15 -9.94 -21.58
CA ARG A 40 -5.33 -10.14 -22.45
C ARG A 40 -6.61 -10.54 -21.68
N LEU A 41 -6.52 -10.86 -20.39
CA LEU A 41 -7.67 -11.27 -19.57
C LEU A 41 -8.54 -10.12 -19.06
N TYR A 42 -8.08 -8.87 -19.18
CA TYR A 42 -8.69 -7.74 -18.47
C TYR A 42 -9.78 -7.02 -19.27
N ARG A 43 -10.58 -6.24 -18.50
CA ARG A 43 -11.55 -5.20 -18.88
C ARG A 43 -10.93 -3.99 -19.61
N ASP A 44 -10.63 -2.88 -18.90
CA ASP A 44 -10.30 -1.53 -19.44
C ASP A 44 -8.87 -0.99 -19.12
N LEU A 45 -8.10 -0.34 -20.06
CA LEU A 45 -6.62 -0.06 -19.97
C LEU A 45 -6.22 1.30 -19.44
N HIS A 46 -5.73 1.29 -18.21
CA HIS A 46 -5.31 2.46 -17.49
C HIS A 46 -3.87 2.33 -16.99
N THR A 47 -3.02 3.21 -17.51
CA THR A 47 -1.66 3.43 -17.06
C THR A 47 -1.51 4.86 -16.59
N PHE A 48 -0.97 5.01 -15.39
CA PHE A 48 -0.71 6.30 -14.76
C PHE A 48 0.76 6.34 -14.34
N GLU A 49 1.37 7.52 -14.42
CA GLU A 49 2.73 7.76 -13.91
C GLU A 49 2.64 8.56 -12.62
N LEU A 50 3.34 8.10 -11.58
CA LEU A 50 3.48 8.80 -10.29
C LEU A 50 4.86 9.47 -10.24
N GLN A 51 4.96 10.63 -9.57
CA GLN A 51 6.20 11.41 -9.50
C GLN A 51 7.31 10.67 -8.73
N ALA A 52 6.99 10.16 -7.54
CA ALA A 52 7.91 9.39 -6.71
C ALA A 52 7.87 7.88 -7.05
N PRO A 53 9.02 7.16 -6.95
CA PRO A 53 9.05 5.71 -7.02
C PRO A 53 8.09 5.09 -6.01
N THR A 54 7.02 4.48 -6.51
CA THR A 54 5.91 3.95 -5.73
C THR A 54 5.81 2.44 -5.96
N ARG A 55 5.55 1.67 -4.91
CA ARG A 55 5.40 0.20 -4.97
C ARG A 55 4.19 -0.34 -4.20
N LEU A 56 3.42 0.56 -3.60
CA LEU A 56 2.27 0.28 -2.74
C LEU A 56 1.12 1.17 -3.19
N ILE A 57 -0.07 0.57 -3.27
CA ILE A 57 -1.34 1.25 -3.41
C ILE A 57 -2.32 0.56 -2.46
N GLU A 58 -3.06 1.35 -1.70
CA GLU A 58 -4.03 0.87 -0.71
C GLU A 58 -5.35 1.63 -0.89
N TRP A 59 -6.49 0.94 -0.79
CA TRP A 59 -7.79 1.62 -0.76
C TRP A 59 -8.00 2.35 0.57
N ALA A 60 -8.49 3.59 0.48
CA ALA A 60 -8.86 4.44 1.60
C ALA A 60 -10.40 4.60 1.66
N CYS A 61 -10.92 5.40 2.60
CA CYS A 61 -12.36 5.60 2.74
C CYS A 61 -13.00 6.25 1.49
N GLY A 62 -14.13 5.69 1.04
CA GLY A 62 -14.80 6.08 -0.19
C GLY A 62 -14.03 5.64 -1.44
N ASN A 63 -14.05 6.48 -2.48
CA ASN A 63 -13.38 6.21 -3.76
C ASN A 63 -11.96 6.79 -3.78
N ARG A 64 -11.13 6.46 -2.79
CA ARG A 64 -9.78 7.04 -2.62
C ARG A 64 -8.72 5.95 -2.54
N VAL A 65 -7.50 6.28 -2.95
CA VAL A 65 -6.34 5.41 -2.77
C VAL A 65 -5.20 6.16 -2.09
N CYS A 66 -4.48 5.49 -1.21
CA CYS A 66 -3.21 5.97 -0.67
C CYS A 66 -2.05 5.31 -1.41
N VAL A 67 -1.02 6.10 -1.72
CA VAL A 67 0.26 5.63 -2.25
C VAL A 67 1.41 6.15 -1.39
N ALA A 68 2.56 5.48 -1.44
CA ALA A 68 3.74 5.92 -0.71
C ALA A 68 5.07 5.59 -1.43
N GLY A 69 6.00 6.53 -1.31
CA GLY A 69 7.36 6.46 -1.81
C GLY A 69 8.28 5.58 -0.98
N TYR A 70 9.31 5.02 -1.62
CA TYR A 70 10.28 4.11 -0.98
C TYR A 70 11.75 4.42 -1.33
N GLY A 71 12.04 5.64 -1.76
CA GLY A 71 13.39 6.12 -2.09
C GLY A 71 14.32 6.21 -0.88
N GLN A 72 15.63 6.22 -1.14
CA GLN A 72 16.67 6.35 -0.12
C GLN A 72 16.95 7.80 0.32
N SER A 73 16.34 8.78 -0.35
CA SER A 73 16.36 10.19 0.08
C SER A 73 15.39 10.42 1.24
N ASP A 74 15.71 11.43 2.04
CA ASP A 74 14.75 12.13 2.88
C ASP A 74 13.64 12.76 2.02
N GLY A 75 12.37 12.59 2.42
CA GLY A 75 11.21 13.03 1.62
C GLY A 75 10.55 11.92 0.80
N ASN A 76 10.14 10.84 1.45
CA ASN A 76 9.27 9.84 0.87
C ASN A 76 7.81 10.32 0.91
N GLU A 77 7.27 10.74 -0.24
CA GLU A 77 5.88 11.18 -0.36
C GLU A 77 4.88 10.10 0.11
N ILE A 78 3.88 10.50 0.87
CA ILE A 78 2.66 9.74 1.16
C ILE A 78 1.51 10.59 0.63
N LEU A 79 0.73 10.08 -0.31
CA LEU A 79 -0.35 10.83 -0.97
C LEU A 79 -1.66 10.07 -0.84
N GLN A 80 -2.75 10.80 -0.56
CA GLN A 80 -4.11 10.35 -0.85
C GLN A 80 -4.53 10.92 -2.21
N LEU A 81 -5.00 10.04 -3.07
CA LEU A 81 -5.37 10.33 -4.45
C LEU A 81 -6.83 10.00 -4.70
N ILE A 82 -7.48 10.83 -5.49
CA ILE A 82 -8.79 10.57 -6.10
C ILE A 82 -8.52 9.94 -7.47
N PRO A 83 -8.94 8.68 -7.71
CA PRO A 83 -8.89 8.06 -9.03
C PRO A 83 -9.74 8.85 -10.04
N PRO A 84 -9.33 8.97 -11.31
CA PRO A 84 -10.19 9.54 -12.33
C PRO A 84 -11.51 8.76 -12.43
N PRO A 85 -12.65 9.42 -12.78
CA PRO A 85 -13.96 8.78 -12.85
C PRO A 85 -13.99 7.51 -13.71
N THR A 86 -13.12 7.46 -14.72
CA THR A 86 -12.96 6.33 -15.64
C THR A 86 -12.52 5.01 -14.98
N LEU A 87 -11.89 5.06 -13.80
CA LEU A 87 -11.60 3.86 -12.98
C LEU A 87 -12.77 3.45 -12.08
N LEU A 88 -13.73 4.34 -11.86
CA LEU A 88 -14.79 4.19 -10.86
C LEU A 88 -16.13 3.80 -11.48
N THR A 89 -16.41 4.24 -12.72
CA THR A 89 -17.64 3.91 -13.46
C THR A 89 -17.42 2.80 -14.46
N LYS A 90 -18.38 1.86 -14.56
CA LYS A 90 -18.40 0.82 -15.62
C LYS A 90 -18.86 1.37 -16.98
N GLU A 91 -19.27 2.63 -17.02
CA GLU A 91 -19.77 3.33 -18.20
C GLU A 91 -18.85 4.52 -18.48
N THR A 92 -18.12 4.44 -19.59
CA THR A 92 -17.13 5.44 -20.04
C THR A 92 -17.20 5.64 -21.56
N GLN A 93 -18.41 5.68 -22.14
CA GLN A 93 -18.62 6.05 -23.54
C GLN A 93 -18.58 7.57 -23.76
N GLY A 94 -17.54 8.24 -23.25
CA GLY A 94 -17.37 9.68 -23.36
C GLY A 94 -15.93 10.15 -23.17
N LEU A 95 -15.62 11.32 -23.70
CA LEU A 95 -14.33 11.99 -23.50
C LEU A 95 -14.28 12.56 -22.07
N CYS A 96 -13.86 11.76 -21.09
CA CYS A 96 -13.51 12.28 -19.76
C CYS A 96 -12.21 13.10 -19.87
N PRO A 97 -12.23 14.42 -19.61
CA PRO A 97 -11.01 15.23 -19.62
C PRO A 97 -10.10 14.92 -18.41
N GLU A 98 -10.68 14.32 -17.37
CA GLU A 98 -10.00 13.93 -16.13
C GLU A 98 -9.44 12.51 -16.29
N ARG A 99 -8.18 12.44 -16.75
CA ARG A 99 -7.52 11.19 -17.09
C ARG A 99 -6.50 10.72 -16.06
N ASP A 100 -6.05 11.57 -15.16
CA ASP A 100 -4.98 11.27 -14.20
C ASP A 100 -5.48 11.36 -12.75
N PHE A 101 -4.78 10.72 -11.81
CA PHE A 101 -5.08 10.82 -10.38
C PHE A 101 -4.96 12.27 -9.90
N LYS A 102 -5.97 12.76 -9.18
CA LYS A 102 -5.90 14.05 -8.49
C LYS A 102 -5.33 13.83 -7.09
N VAL A 103 -4.31 14.60 -6.71
CA VAL A 103 -3.84 14.63 -5.30
C VAL A 103 -4.88 15.37 -4.47
N GLU A 104 -5.31 14.76 -3.36
CA GLU A 104 -6.25 15.38 -2.41
C GLU A 104 -5.52 15.87 -1.17
N CYS A 105 -4.65 15.05 -0.59
CA CYS A 105 -3.75 15.45 0.48
C CYS A 105 -2.42 14.70 0.42
N GLY A 106 -1.37 15.30 0.97
CA GLY A 106 -0.01 14.79 0.91
C GLY A 106 0.78 15.02 2.19
N GLY A 107 1.78 14.19 2.42
CA GLY A 107 2.74 14.29 3.51
C GLY A 107 4.07 13.66 3.13
N PHE A 108 5.08 13.83 3.98
CA PHE A 108 6.41 13.29 3.74
C PHE A 108 6.87 12.43 4.92
N SER A 109 7.42 11.26 4.61
CA SER A 109 8.15 10.42 5.54
C SER A 109 9.66 10.61 5.39
N ASP A 110 10.33 10.64 6.54
CA ASP A 110 11.79 10.64 6.69
C ASP A 110 12.42 9.28 6.30
N ARG A 111 11.60 8.24 6.16
CA ARG A 111 12.02 6.86 5.89
C ARG A 111 11.24 6.24 4.72
N PRO A 112 11.82 5.26 4.00
CA PRO A 112 11.14 4.62 2.89
C PRO A 112 9.94 3.79 3.34
N VAL A 113 8.77 4.01 2.73
CA VAL A 113 7.54 3.30 3.09
C VAL A 113 7.47 1.97 2.35
N TYR A 114 7.52 0.88 3.12
CA TYR A 114 7.63 -0.48 2.61
C TYR A 114 6.39 -1.34 2.89
N SER A 115 5.49 -0.87 3.76
CA SER A 115 4.09 -1.31 3.88
C SER A 115 3.22 -0.11 4.26
N LEU A 116 1.98 -0.10 3.77
CA LEU A 116 1.02 1.01 3.84
C LEU A 116 -0.36 0.40 4.07
N LYS A 117 -1.11 0.82 5.11
CA LYS A 117 -2.48 0.38 5.40
C LYS A 117 -3.36 1.48 5.93
N TYR A 118 -4.52 1.68 5.30
CA TYR A 118 -5.58 2.52 5.83
C TYR A 118 -6.28 1.80 6.97
N VAL A 119 -6.66 2.52 8.03
CA VAL A 119 -7.38 1.97 9.17
C VAL A 119 -8.88 2.16 8.92
N PRO A 120 -9.68 1.09 8.73
CA PRO A 120 -11.09 1.23 8.38
C PRO A 120 -11.87 2.05 9.41
N ASP A 121 -12.93 2.72 8.95
CA ASP A 121 -13.82 3.57 9.75
C ASP A 121 -13.15 4.75 10.49
N THR A 122 -11.91 5.08 10.13
CA THR A 122 -11.14 6.23 10.67
C THR A 122 -10.44 6.97 9.54
N SER A 123 -9.95 8.18 9.79
CA SER A 123 -9.03 8.89 8.89
C SER A 123 -7.55 8.63 9.22
N LEU A 124 -7.22 7.43 9.73
CA LEU A 124 -5.87 7.05 10.11
C LEU A 124 -5.24 6.12 9.07
N LEU A 125 -3.95 6.32 8.86
CA LEU A 125 -3.10 5.54 7.95
C LEU A 125 -1.88 5.05 8.73
N VAL A 126 -1.40 3.84 8.44
CA VAL A 126 -0.29 3.22 9.14
C VAL A 126 0.76 2.76 8.13
N THR A 127 2.01 3.16 8.37
CA THR A 127 3.15 2.79 7.52
C THR A 127 4.23 2.06 8.30
N SER A 128 5.05 1.30 7.59
CA SER A 128 6.28 0.69 8.12
C SER A 128 7.33 0.53 7.03
N GLY A 129 8.60 0.49 7.41
CA GLY A 129 9.71 0.25 6.48
C GLY A 129 11.09 0.39 7.12
N PRO A 130 12.19 0.15 6.40
CA PRO A 130 13.55 0.39 6.91
C PRO A 130 13.68 1.81 7.52
N PRO A 131 14.58 2.04 8.50
CA PRO A 131 15.61 1.11 8.99
C PRO A 131 15.16 0.20 10.13
N ASN A 132 13.95 0.37 10.68
CA ASN A 132 13.49 -0.34 11.87
C ASN A 132 12.08 -0.94 11.69
N SER A 133 11.60 -1.64 12.70
CA SER A 133 10.31 -2.31 12.70
C SER A 133 9.16 -1.47 13.25
N SER A 134 9.39 -0.23 13.71
CA SER A 134 8.32 0.63 14.23
C SER A 134 7.34 1.04 13.14
N LEU A 135 6.11 1.34 13.53
CA LEU A 135 5.06 1.80 12.63
C LEU A 135 4.84 3.30 12.84
N GLN A 136 4.74 4.08 11.77
CA GLN A 136 4.30 5.47 11.85
C GLN A 136 2.78 5.51 11.61
N VAL A 137 2.04 6.18 12.48
CA VAL A 137 0.60 6.43 12.33
C VAL A 137 0.41 7.86 11.88
N TRP A 138 -0.38 8.04 10.84
CA TRP A 138 -0.62 9.29 10.16
C TRP A 138 -2.10 9.64 10.24
N GLN A 139 -2.37 10.91 10.56
CA GLN A 139 -3.67 11.51 10.33
C GLN A 139 -3.74 11.93 8.86
N VAL A 140 -4.60 11.25 8.11
CA VAL A 140 -5.14 11.79 6.86
C VAL A 140 -6.19 12.82 7.25
N SER A 141 -6.18 14.01 6.65
CA SER A 141 -7.13 15.06 7.03
C SER A 141 -8.58 14.59 6.85
N ALA A 142 -9.39 14.88 7.85
CA ALA A 142 -10.83 15.05 7.69
C ALA A 142 -11.12 16.55 7.79
N GLU A 143 -11.80 17.09 6.77
CA GLU A 143 -12.19 18.49 6.61
C GLU A 143 -11.01 19.52 6.57
N ASP A 144 -10.99 20.37 5.54
CA ASP A 144 -10.17 21.59 5.41
C ASP A 144 -8.62 21.51 5.52
N SER A 145 -7.98 20.34 5.33
CA SER A 145 -6.51 20.30 5.16
C SER A 145 -6.04 19.34 4.06
N ASP A 146 -5.08 19.81 3.26
CA ASP A 146 -4.34 19.07 2.25
C ASP A 146 -3.11 18.32 2.82
N VAL A 147 -2.92 18.31 4.15
CA VAL A 147 -1.70 17.77 4.79
C VAL A 147 -1.96 16.47 5.55
N ILE A 148 -1.25 15.40 5.16
CA ILE A 148 -1.13 14.16 5.91
C ILE A 148 -0.02 14.32 6.96
N LYS A 149 -0.35 14.15 8.25
CA LYS A 149 0.56 14.44 9.37
C LYS A 149 0.87 13.18 10.17
N SER A 150 2.14 12.94 10.49
CA SER A 150 2.51 11.91 11.48
C SER A 150 2.01 12.31 12.86
N VAL A 151 1.23 11.44 13.51
CA VAL A 151 0.60 11.70 14.83
C VAL A 151 1.08 10.76 15.93
N SER A 152 1.62 9.59 15.57
CA SER A 152 2.26 8.70 16.54
C SER A 152 3.24 7.72 15.91
N THR A 153 4.02 7.05 16.76
CA THR A 153 4.81 5.89 16.37
C THR A 153 4.46 4.75 17.31
N LEU A 154 4.09 3.59 16.75
CA LEU A 154 3.91 2.35 17.51
C LEU A 154 5.26 1.64 17.52
N ALA A 155 5.82 1.46 18.72
CA ALA A 155 6.94 0.55 18.91
C ALA A 155 6.45 -0.89 18.63
N THR A 156 7.27 -1.66 17.94
CA THR A 156 7.15 -3.12 17.92
C THR A 156 8.47 -3.68 18.45
N GLU A 157 8.51 -4.97 18.79
CA GLU A 157 9.75 -5.56 19.29
C GLU A 157 10.88 -5.37 18.27
N ASN A 158 12.09 -5.09 18.77
CA ASN A 158 13.22 -4.71 17.93
C ASN A 158 13.63 -5.88 17.04
N CYS A 159 13.28 -5.79 15.77
CA CYS A 159 13.59 -6.79 14.77
C CYS A 159 15.07 -6.67 14.41
N THR A 160 15.87 -7.63 14.86
CA THR A 160 17.31 -7.67 14.61
C THR A 160 17.60 -7.98 13.14
N GLY A 161 17.69 -6.95 12.30
CA GLY A 161 18.09 -7.06 10.90
C GLY A 161 17.37 -6.09 9.96
N GLN A 162 17.34 -6.44 8.67
CA GLN A 162 16.78 -5.62 7.57
C GLN A 162 15.25 -5.75 7.40
N SER A 163 14.53 -6.34 8.37
CA SER A 163 13.10 -6.62 8.26
C SER A 163 12.23 -5.55 8.94
N TRP A 164 11.40 -4.87 8.15
CA TRP A 164 10.30 -4.03 8.65
C TRP A 164 9.11 -4.90 9.08
N ALA A 165 8.24 -4.35 9.93
CA ALA A 165 7.01 -5.03 10.32
C ALA A 165 6.08 -5.23 9.11
N LYS A 166 5.46 -6.41 8.99
CA LYS A 166 4.25 -6.58 8.18
C LYS A 166 3.08 -6.06 8.98
N ILE A 167 2.08 -5.49 8.30
CA ILE A 167 0.95 -4.81 8.92
C ILE A 167 -0.37 -5.23 8.25
N ALA A 168 -1.42 -5.35 9.05
CA ALA A 168 -2.80 -5.47 8.62
C ALA A 168 -3.70 -4.67 9.57
N THR A 169 -4.73 -4.03 9.04
CA THR A 169 -5.67 -3.20 9.79
C THR A 169 -7.04 -3.87 9.89
N ILE A 170 -7.74 -3.62 10.99
CA ILE A 170 -9.12 -4.05 11.19
C ILE A 170 -9.85 -3.04 12.06
N SER A 171 -11.08 -2.70 11.66
CA SER A 171 -12.05 -2.06 12.55
C SER A 171 -12.97 -3.15 13.09
N ALA A 172 -13.18 -3.16 14.41
CA ALA A 172 -14.05 -4.13 15.07
C ALA A 172 -14.79 -3.48 16.25
N ARG A 173 -14.23 -3.56 17.46
CA ARG A 173 -14.69 -2.79 18.63
C ARG A 173 -13.95 -1.46 18.79
N ALA A 174 -12.81 -1.35 18.13
CA ALA A 174 -11.92 -0.20 18.08
C ALA A 174 -11.00 -0.37 16.84
N PRO A 175 -10.33 0.70 16.36
CA PRO A 175 -9.34 0.61 15.29
C PRO A 175 -8.08 -0.13 15.75
N TRP A 176 -7.79 -1.29 15.15
CA TRP A 176 -6.67 -2.15 15.51
C TRP A 176 -5.71 -2.38 14.34
N VAL A 177 -4.42 -2.51 14.67
CA VAL A 177 -3.36 -2.94 13.74
C VAL A 177 -2.76 -4.23 14.26
N LEU A 178 -2.79 -5.27 13.44
CA LEU A 178 -1.96 -6.47 13.58
C LEU A 178 -0.60 -6.17 12.96
N HIS A 179 0.50 -6.34 13.71
CA HIS A 179 1.84 -6.11 13.21
C HIS A 179 2.92 -7.01 13.81
N GLY A 180 4.00 -7.21 13.05
CA GLY A 180 5.20 -7.93 13.48
C GLY A 180 6.14 -8.21 12.31
N CYS A 181 7.43 -8.45 12.59
CA CYS A 181 8.41 -8.83 11.57
C CYS A 181 8.67 -10.34 11.49
N ARG A 182 8.41 -11.06 12.58
CA ARG A 182 8.57 -12.51 12.75
C ARG A 182 7.30 -13.07 13.39
N LEU A 183 7.00 -14.34 13.12
CA LEU A 183 5.77 -15.00 13.59
C LEU A 183 5.68 -15.10 15.13
N ASP A 184 6.82 -15.09 15.80
CA ASP A 184 6.97 -15.15 17.27
C ASP A 184 6.86 -13.78 17.96
N GLY A 185 6.82 -12.68 17.20
CA GLY A 185 6.67 -11.31 17.69
C GLY A 185 5.49 -10.56 17.07
N VAL A 186 4.43 -11.27 16.69
CA VAL A 186 3.18 -10.69 16.16
C VAL A 186 2.33 -10.15 17.31
N GLN A 187 1.83 -8.92 17.18
CA GLN A 187 0.98 -8.27 18.17
C GLN A 187 -0.17 -7.50 17.52
N ILE A 188 -1.21 -7.22 18.29
CA ILE A 188 -2.36 -6.37 17.93
C ILE A 188 -2.32 -5.15 18.83
N THR A 189 -2.22 -3.97 18.24
CA THR A 189 -2.22 -2.68 18.94
C THR A 189 -3.45 -1.88 18.56
N GLU A 190 -4.13 -1.31 19.55
CA GLU A 190 -5.19 -0.33 19.36
C GLU A 190 -4.57 1.01 18.96
N VAL A 191 -4.97 1.56 17.81
CA VAL A 191 -4.23 2.63 17.13
C VAL A 191 -4.26 3.94 17.93
N GLU A 192 -5.43 4.31 18.45
CA GLU A 192 -5.64 5.59 19.14
C GLU A 192 -5.04 5.58 20.55
N SER A 193 -5.33 4.52 21.33
CA SER A 193 -4.81 4.37 22.69
C SER A 193 -3.34 3.95 22.75
N ARG A 194 -2.81 3.43 21.62
CA ARG A 194 -1.46 2.90 21.44
C ARG A 194 -1.13 1.71 22.36
N LYS A 195 -2.16 1.04 22.91
CA LYS A 195 -2.01 -0.10 23.80
C LYS A 195 -1.96 -1.40 22.99
N SER A 196 -0.98 -2.25 23.29
CA SER A 196 -1.03 -3.64 22.84
C SER A 196 -2.18 -4.36 23.55
N VAL A 197 -3.07 -4.93 22.75
CA VAL A 197 -4.27 -5.67 23.19
C VAL A 197 -3.98 -7.16 23.24
N TYR A 198 -3.17 -7.66 22.30
CA TYR A 198 -2.76 -9.06 22.23
C TYR A 198 -1.33 -9.17 21.71
N THR A 199 -0.54 -10.08 22.26
CA THR A 199 0.76 -10.50 21.72
C THR A 199 0.74 -12.02 21.52
N ALA A 200 1.24 -12.50 20.38
CA ALA A 200 1.39 -13.91 20.10
C ALA A 200 2.53 -14.48 20.94
N GLY A 201 2.21 -15.19 22.02
CA GLY A 201 3.20 -15.92 22.82
C GLY A 201 3.41 -17.33 22.28
N ILE A 202 4.66 -17.71 21.99
CA ILE A 202 5.01 -19.13 21.84
C ILE A 202 5.04 -19.78 23.23
N GLN A 203 3.90 -20.31 23.65
CA GLN A 203 3.85 -21.45 24.57
C GLN A 203 3.60 -22.71 23.75
N GLY A 204 4.34 -23.79 24.03
CA GLY A 204 4.48 -24.96 23.15
C GLY A 204 3.25 -25.87 23.03
N LYS A 205 2.14 -25.36 22.47
CA LYS A 205 1.03 -26.15 21.89
C LYS A 205 0.49 -25.44 20.63
N PRO A 206 0.12 -26.17 19.56
CA PRO A 206 -0.07 -25.58 18.22
C PRO A 206 -1.48 -25.00 18.00
N ASN A 207 -1.80 -23.89 18.66
CA ASN A 207 -2.98 -23.09 18.30
C ASN A 207 -2.62 -22.07 17.21
N VAL A 208 -2.47 -22.56 15.98
CA VAL A 208 -2.12 -21.74 14.81
C VAL A 208 -3.34 -20.95 14.35
N LEU A 209 -3.26 -19.61 14.40
CA LEU A 209 -4.23 -18.74 13.75
C LEU A 209 -3.93 -18.69 12.24
N LEU A 210 -4.65 -19.49 11.47
CA LEU A 210 -4.62 -19.45 10.01
C LEU A 210 -5.65 -18.43 9.48
N SER A 211 -5.22 -17.49 8.65
CA SER A 211 -6.10 -16.65 7.87
C SER A 211 -6.40 -17.30 6.52
N LYS A 212 -7.70 -17.49 6.21
CA LYS A 212 -8.19 -17.75 4.85
C LYS A 212 -9.26 -16.72 4.55
N GLY A 213 -9.02 -15.88 3.53
CA GLY A 213 -10.02 -14.92 3.04
C GLY A 213 -10.54 -13.91 4.07
N GLY A 214 -9.74 -13.53 5.08
CA GLY A 214 -10.13 -12.55 6.11
C GLY A 214 -10.97 -13.11 7.28
N VAL A 215 -11.28 -14.41 7.29
CA VAL A 215 -11.96 -15.06 8.43
C VAL A 215 -10.92 -15.73 9.34
N TRP A 216 -11.00 -15.42 10.64
CA TRP A 216 -10.17 -16.02 11.68
C TRP A 216 -10.95 -17.11 12.40
N VAL A 217 -10.48 -18.36 12.32
CA VAL A 217 -11.07 -19.47 13.07
C VAL A 217 -10.21 -19.77 14.29
N LYS A 218 -10.80 -19.67 15.47
CA LYS A 218 -10.21 -20.23 16.70
C LYS A 218 -10.46 -21.73 16.69
N GLN A 219 -9.42 -22.52 16.54
CA GLN A 219 -9.51 -23.96 16.80
C GLN A 219 -9.52 -24.16 18.31
N CYS A 220 -10.60 -24.75 18.82
CA CYS A 220 -10.76 -25.17 20.22
C CYS A 220 -10.24 -26.60 20.41
#